data_AF-A0A520IXD9-F1
#
_entry.id   AF-A0A520IXD9-F1
#
_cell.length_a   1.000
_cell.length_b   1.000
_cell.length_c   1.000
_cell.angle_alpha   90.00
_cell.angle_beta   90.00
_cell.angle_gamma   90.00
#
_symmetry.space_group_name_H-M   'P 1'
#
loop_
_entity.id
_entity.type
_entity.pdbx_description
1 polymer ?
#
loop_
_entity_poly.entity_id
_entity_poly.type
_entity_poly.pdbx_seq_one_letter_code
_entity_poly.pdbx_strand_id
1 'polypeptide(L)'
;MSKEVTGKKFGRLYLESYKKAIVAEIESEGNAVSLICSRHGLSRTAVGQWLNKYGSSQYFASKQKRRSPAEKNKIIREILSGRSTISEVQLKYNIECRDTITLWIREYKKSEQELTAEIMEDAGAGEQGVQPSDLQKELEMARLKIRALEIMVDIASGQFKVDIRKKFGAKQ
;
A
#
# COMPACT_ATOMS: atom_id res chain seq x y z
N MET A 1 -26.17 -11.39 -46.57
CA MET A 1 -26.29 -12.82 -46.18
C MET A 1 -24.91 -13.33 -45.82
N SER A 2 -24.40 -12.99 -44.64
CA SER A 2 -23.08 -13.43 -44.18
C SER A 2 -23.18 -14.88 -43.75
N LYS A 3 -22.52 -15.77 -44.49
CA LYS A 3 -22.46 -17.20 -44.17
C LYS A 3 -21.81 -17.35 -42.79
N GLU A 4 -22.59 -17.77 -41.80
CA GLU A 4 -22.07 -18.15 -40.49
C GLU A 4 -21.11 -19.32 -40.69
N VAL A 5 -19.82 -19.07 -40.44
CA VAL A 5 -18.79 -20.11 -40.52
C VAL A 5 -18.96 -21.02 -39.30
N THR A 6 -19.76 -22.08 -39.46
CA THR A 6 -19.91 -23.18 -38.50
C THR A 6 -18.73 -24.14 -38.67
N GLY A 7 -17.58 -23.74 -38.11
CA GLY A 7 -16.38 -24.56 -38.04
C GLY A 7 -15.62 -24.33 -36.74
N LYS A 8 -14.81 -25.31 -36.32
CA LYS A 8 -13.94 -25.19 -35.13
C LYS A 8 -12.72 -24.32 -35.41
N LYS A 9 -12.16 -24.43 -36.62
CA LYS A 9 -10.89 -23.80 -37.02
C LYS A 9 -10.91 -23.43 -38.49
N PHE A 10 -10.23 -22.33 -38.82
CA PHE A 10 -9.83 -21.99 -40.18
C PHE A 10 -8.29 -22.09 -40.25
N GLY A 11 -7.78 -23.12 -40.92
CA GLY A 11 -6.35 -23.45 -40.92
C GLY A 11 -5.84 -23.79 -39.51
N ARG A 12 -4.83 -23.03 -39.04
CA ARG A 12 -4.25 -23.16 -37.69
C ARG A 12 -4.98 -22.32 -36.63
N LEU A 13 -5.93 -21.49 -37.02
CA LEU A 13 -6.59 -20.53 -36.13
C LEU A 13 -7.99 -21.00 -35.76
N TYR A 14 -8.32 -20.89 -34.47
CA TYR A 14 -9.68 -21.09 -34.00
C TYR A 14 -10.58 -19.92 -34.43
N LEU A 15 -11.78 -20.24 -34.90
CA LEU A 15 -12.78 -19.26 -35.29
C LEU A 15 -13.26 -18.47 -34.06
N GLU A 16 -13.55 -17.19 -34.24
CA GLU A 16 -13.94 -16.32 -33.13
C GLU A 16 -15.28 -16.73 -32.51
N SER A 17 -16.23 -17.18 -33.32
CA SER A 17 -17.49 -17.77 -32.87
C SER A 17 -17.25 -18.98 -31.95
N TYR A 18 -16.33 -19.86 -32.34
CA TYR A 18 -15.96 -21.03 -31.54
C TYR A 18 -15.28 -20.65 -30.22
N LYS A 19 -14.37 -19.65 -30.23
CA LYS A 19 -13.73 -19.14 -29.00
C LYS A 19 -14.77 -18.60 -28.00
N LYS A 20 -15.73 -17.80 -28.50
CA LYS A 20 -16.80 -17.22 -27.67
C LYS A 20 -17.76 -18.30 -27.14
N ALA A 21 -18.08 -19.31 -27.95
CA ALA A 21 -18.90 -20.44 -27.51
C ALA A 21 -18.25 -21.21 -26.35
N ILE A 22 -16.94 -21.50 -26.43
CA ILE A 22 -16.21 -22.18 -25.36
C ILE A 22 -16.15 -21.34 -24.07
N VAL A 23 -15.99 -20.02 -24.19
CA VAL A 23 -16.01 -19.14 -23.01
C VAL A 23 -17.40 -19.12 -22.37
N ALA A 24 -18.48 -19.06 -23.16
CA ALA A 24 -19.85 -19.12 -22.66
C ALA A 24 -20.18 -20.46 -21.98
N GLU A 25 -19.69 -21.58 -22.52
CA GLU A 25 -19.83 -22.92 -21.92
C GLU A 25 -19.14 -23.00 -20.55
N ILE A 26 -17.92 -22.45 -20.43
CA ILE A 26 -17.19 -22.38 -19.15
C ILE A 26 -17.96 -21.57 -18.10
N GLU A 27 -18.55 -20.46 -18.49
CA GLU A 27 -19.27 -19.57 -17.58
C GLU A 27 -20.65 -20.10 -17.19
N SER A 28 -21.37 -20.74 -18.11
CA SER A 28 -22.72 -21.27 -17.87
C SER A 28 -22.72 -22.60 -17.11
N GLU A 29 -21.76 -23.48 -17.37
CA GLU A 29 -21.74 -24.83 -16.77
C GLU A 29 -20.94 -24.89 -15.46
N GLY A 30 -20.22 -23.81 -15.09
CA GLY A 30 -19.35 -23.79 -13.91
C GLY A 30 -18.21 -24.82 -13.98
N ASN A 31 -17.96 -25.37 -15.17
CA ASN A 31 -17.03 -26.46 -15.39
C ASN A 31 -15.59 -25.99 -15.23
N ALA A 32 -14.77 -26.80 -14.54
CA ALA A 32 -13.35 -26.53 -14.41
C ALA A 32 -12.70 -26.46 -15.79
N VAL A 33 -11.86 -25.45 -16.03
CA VAL A 33 -11.16 -25.23 -17.31
C VAL A 33 -10.44 -26.49 -17.79
N SER A 34 -9.95 -27.34 -16.88
CA SER A 34 -9.31 -28.62 -17.21
C SER A 34 -10.25 -29.63 -17.89
N LEU A 35 -11.52 -29.66 -17.50
CA LEU A 35 -12.53 -30.56 -18.07
C LEU A 35 -12.84 -30.15 -19.52
N ILE A 36 -13.02 -28.86 -19.76
CA ILE A 36 -13.26 -28.30 -21.10
C ILE A 36 -12.05 -28.50 -22.01
N CYS A 37 -10.84 -28.33 -21.47
CA CYS A 37 -9.61 -28.64 -22.21
C CYS A 37 -9.56 -30.12 -22.64
N SER A 38 -9.94 -31.03 -21.73
CA SER A 38 -9.95 -32.47 -21.99
C SER A 38 -11.02 -32.85 -23.02
N ARG A 39 -12.23 -32.32 -22.88
CA ARG A 39 -13.37 -32.60 -23.77
C ARG A 39 -13.16 -32.12 -25.20
N HIS A 40 -12.59 -30.93 -25.37
CA HIS A 40 -12.41 -30.31 -26.69
C HIS A 40 -11.01 -30.48 -27.26
N GLY A 41 -10.09 -31.17 -26.56
CA GLY A 41 -8.69 -31.33 -26.96
C GLY A 41 -7.98 -29.97 -27.09
N LEU A 42 -8.27 -29.05 -26.18
CA LEU A 42 -7.72 -27.69 -26.19
C LEU A 42 -6.56 -27.57 -25.21
N SER A 43 -5.56 -26.77 -25.58
CA SER A 43 -4.50 -26.39 -24.64
C SER A 43 -5.06 -25.42 -23.59
N ARG A 44 -4.68 -25.63 -22.33
CA ARG A 44 -5.03 -24.74 -21.21
C ARG A 44 -4.61 -23.29 -21.48
N THR A 45 -3.49 -23.09 -22.17
CA THR A 45 -2.99 -21.76 -22.55
C THR A 45 -3.91 -21.08 -23.56
N ALA A 46 -4.42 -21.82 -24.55
CA ALA A 46 -5.34 -21.28 -25.56
C ALA A 46 -6.66 -20.86 -24.93
N VAL A 47 -7.25 -21.70 -24.08
CA VAL A 47 -8.49 -21.38 -23.34
C VAL A 47 -8.27 -20.20 -22.40
N GLY A 48 -7.12 -20.14 -21.71
CA GLY A 48 -6.77 -19.01 -20.86
C GLY A 48 -6.66 -17.68 -21.62
N GLN A 49 -6.09 -17.68 -22.83
CA GLN A 49 -6.06 -16.51 -23.70
C GLN A 49 -7.46 -16.06 -24.13
N TRP A 50 -8.36 -17.01 -24.41
CA TRP A 50 -9.74 -16.69 -24.80
C TRP A 50 -10.54 -16.14 -23.62
N LEU A 51 -10.41 -16.73 -22.44
CA LEU A 51 -11.03 -16.21 -21.21
C LEU A 51 -10.53 -14.81 -20.85
N ASN A 52 -9.25 -14.50 -21.08
CA ASN A 52 -8.73 -13.15 -20.87
C ASN A 52 -9.26 -12.13 -21.90
N LYS A 53 -9.62 -12.57 -23.11
CA LYS A 53 -10.08 -11.69 -24.20
C LYS A 53 -11.61 -11.54 -24.26
N TYR A 54 -12.33 -12.60 -23.95
CA TYR A 54 -13.78 -12.70 -24.13
C TYR A 54 -14.53 -13.05 -22.83
N GLY A 55 -13.85 -13.19 -21.70
CA GLY A 55 -14.49 -13.49 -20.42
C GLY A 55 -15.45 -12.38 -19.98
N SER A 56 -16.50 -12.78 -19.25
CA SER A 56 -17.49 -11.89 -18.67
C SER A 56 -16.92 -11.11 -17.48
N SER A 57 -17.58 -9.99 -17.16
CA SER A 57 -17.30 -9.20 -15.96
C SER A 57 -17.35 -10.07 -14.68
N GLN A 58 -18.23 -11.06 -14.63
CA GLN A 58 -18.34 -12.02 -13.52
C GLN A 58 -17.15 -12.97 -13.43
N TYR A 59 -16.61 -13.43 -14.56
CA TYR A 59 -15.39 -14.22 -14.62
C TYR A 59 -14.19 -13.39 -14.12
N PHE A 60 -14.09 -12.12 -14.51
CA PHE A 60 -13.04 -11.25 -14.00
C PHE A 60 -13.21 -10.94 -12.51
N ALA A 61 -14.43 -10.73 -12.02
CA ALA A 61 -14.69 -10.51 -10.59
C ALA A 61 -14.29 -11.74 -9.74
N SER A 62 -14.63 -12.95 -10.19
CA SER A 62 -14.25 -14.19 -9.50
C SER A 62 -12.76 -14.50 -9.58
N LYS A 63 -12.10 -14.14 -10.71
CA LYS A 63 -10.64 -14.20 -10.86
C LYS A 63 -9.92 -13.20 -9.94
N GLN A 64 -10.56 -12.07 -9.62
CA GLN A 64 -10.07 -11.04 -8.72
C GLN A 64 -10.38 -11.37 -7.25
N LYS A 65 -9.92 -12.53 -6.75
CA LYS A 65 -9.62 -12.67 -5.30
C LYS A 65 -8.32 -11.94 -4.92
N ARG A 66 -7.89 -10.96 -5.73
CA ARG A 66 -6.75 -10.12 -5.39
C ARG A 66 -7.20 -9.23 -4.25
N ARG A 67 -6.48 -9.30 -3.12
CA ARG A 67 -6.71 -8.39 -1.99
C ARG A 67 -6.78 -6.96 -2.47
N SER A 68 -7.77 -6.24 -1.95
CA SER A 68 -7.95 -4.83 -2.31
C SER A 68 -6.68 -4.04 -1.96
N PRO A 69 -6.36 -2.97 -2.70
CA PRO A 69 -5.23 -2.10 -2.35
C PRO A 69 -5.31 -1.57 -0.92
N ALA A 70 -6.52 -1.24 -0.45
CA ALA A 70 -6.76 -0.78 0.92
C ALA A 70 -6.40 -1.85 1.97
N GLU A 71 -6.78 -3.11 1.73
CA GLU A 71 -6.45 -4.22 2.63
C GLU A 71 -4.94 -4.47 2.66
N LYS A 72 -4.26 -4.43 1.50
CA LYS A 72 -2.80 -4.52 1.44
C LYS A 72 -2.12 -3.42 2.23
N ASN A 73 -2.56 -2.17 2.07
CA ASN A 73 -1.99 -1.02 2.77
C ASN A 73 -2.21 -1.12 4.29
N LYS A 74 -3.38 -1.61 4.73
CA LYS A 74 -3.65 -1.87 6.15
C LYS A 74 -2.66 -2.89 6.72
N ILE A 75 -2.45 -4.00 6.01
CA ILE A 75 -1.50 -5.05 6.40
C ILE A 75 -0.07 -4.50 6.49
N ILE A 76 0.37 -3.76 5.47
CA ILE A 76 1.72 -3.17 5.42
C ILE A 76 1.92 -2.19 6.59
N ARG A 77 0.94 -1.32 6.85
CA ARG A 77 1.01 -0.38 7.98
C ARG A 77 1.07 -1.07 9.33
N GLU A 78 0.36 -2.19 9.51
CA GLU A 78 0.42 -3.00 10.73
C GLU A 78 1.85 -3.52 10.96
N ILE A 79 2.50 -4.03 9.90
CA ILE A 79 3.87 -4.53 9.95
C ILE A 79 4.88 -3.40 10.19
N LEU A 80 4.79 -2.29 9.44
CA LEU A 80 5.72 -1.17 9.57
C LEU A 80 5.62 -0.48 10.93
N SER A 81 4.43 -0.47 11.54
CA SER A 81 4.23 0.01 12.91
C SER A 81 4.80 -0.90 14.01
N GLY A 82 5.34 -2.07 13.64
CA GLY A 82 5.89 -3.05 14.59
C GLY A 82 4.85 -3.77 15.43
N ARG A 83 3.55 -3.63 15.12
CA ARG A 83 2.45 -4.26 15.88
C ARG A 83 2.32 -5.76 15.62
N SER A 84 2.73 -6.21 14.44
CA SER A 84 2.67 -7.61 14.03
C SER A 84 3.87 -7.93 13.16
N THR A 85 4.39 -9.14 13.28
CA THR A 85 5.44 -9.68 12.41
C THR A 85 4.86 -10.22 11.10
N ILE A 86 5.72 -10.42 10.10
CA ILE A 86 5.31 -10.97 8.79
C ILE A 86 4.64 -12.34 8.95
N SER A 87 5.15 -13.18 9.84
CA SER A 87 4.62 -14.52 10.10
C SER A 87 3.24 -14.49 10.76
N GLU A 88 3.03 -13.59 11.72
CA GLU A 88 1.73 -13.41 12.39
C GLU A 88 0.66 -12.89 11.42
N VAL A 89 1.02 -11.94 10.58
CA VAL A 89 0.14 -11.43 9.52
C VAL A 89 -0.19 -12.52 8.51
N GLN A 90 0.78 -13.35 8.14
CA GLN A 90 0.58 -14.45 7.21
C GLN A 90 -0.52 -15.40 7.71
N LEU A 91 -0.48 -15.73 9.00
CA LEU A 91 -1.48 -16.59 9.64
C LEU A 91 -2.83 -15.89 9.80
N LYS A 92 -2.82 -14.63 10.28
CA LYS A 92 -4.03 -13.82 10.51
C LYS A 92 -4.83 -13.55 9.24
N TYR A 93 -4.15 -13.32 8.12
CA TYR A 93 -4.77 -13.03 6.83
C TYR A 93 -4.76 -14.22 5.88
N ASN A 94 -4.33 -15.42 6.28
CA ASN A 94 -4.24 -16.59 5.41
C ASN A 94 -3.54 -16.26 4.07
N ILE A 95 -2.34 -15.70 4.15
CA ILE A 95 -1.50 -15.40 2.97
C ILE A 95 -0.63 -16.63 2.71
N GLU A 96 -0.71 -17.18 1.51
CA GLU A 96 0.00 -18.43 1.18
C GLU A 96 1.53 -18.28 1.22
N CYS A 97 2.05 -17.14 0.77
CA CYS A 97 3.50 -16.95 0.61
C CYS A 97 4.01 -15.69 1.34
N ARG A 98 5.03 -15.88 2.18
CA ARG A 98 5.77 -14.79 2.85
C ARG A 98 6.34 -13.77 1.87
N ASP A 99 6.82 -14.24 0.72
CA ASP A 99 7.43 -13.40 -0.31
C ASP A 99 6.43 -12.38 -0.88
N THR A 100 5.14 -12.74 -0.92
CA THR A 100 4.09 -11.82 -1.35
C THR A 100 4.00 -10.60 -0.45
N ILE A 101 4.13 -10.79 0.87
CA ILE A 101 4.11 -9.68 1.84
C ILE A 101 5.37 -8.83 1.69
N THR A 102 6.52 -9.47 1.49
CA THR A 102 7.81 -8.78 1.31
C THR A 102 7.82 -7.92 0.05
N LEU A 103 7.24 -8.42 -1.06
CA LEU A 103 7.04 -7.65 -2.29
C LEU A 103 6.14 -6.43 -2.05
N TRP A 104 5.01 -6.59 -1.35
CA TRP A 104 4.13 -5.46 -1.03
C TRP A 104 4.84 -4.38 -0.21
N ILE A 105 5.64 -4.78 0.80
CA ILE A 105 6.42 -3.83 1.60
C ILE A 105 7.43 -3.07 0.71
N ARG A 106 8.09 -3.77 -0.22
CA ARG A 106 9.05 -3.16 -1.15
C ARG A 106 8.37 -2.17 -2.09
N GLU A 107 7.25 -2.55 -2.68
CA GLU A 107 6.43 -1.68 -3.54
C GLU A 107 5.93 -0.46 -2.78
N TYR A 108 5.45 -0.64 -1.55
CA TYR A 108 5.00 0.44 -0.69
C TYR A 108 6.13 1.43 -0.39
N LYS A 109 7.31 0.95 0.01
CA LYS A 109 8.48 1.81 0.27
C LYS A 109 8.92 2.58 -0.97
N LYS A 110 8.89 1.96 -2.16
CA LYS A 110 9.20 2.63 -3.42
C LYS A 110 8.21 3.75 -3.72
N SER A 111 6.91 3.46 -3.57
CA SER A 111 5.85 4.44 -3.76
C SER A 111 5.91 5.58 -2.74
N GLU A 112 6.25 5.28 -1.47
CA GLU A 112 6.43 6.32 -0.45
C GLU A 112 7.61 7.23 -0.79
N GLN A 113 8.73 6.66 -1.26
CA GLN A 113 9.89 7.43 -1.71
C GLN A 113 9.56 8.33 -2.90
N GLU A 114 8.81 7.82 -3.88
CA GLU A 114 8.35 8.60 -5.04
C GLU A 114 7.42 9.74 -4.59
N LEU A 115 6.45 9.48 -3.72
CA LEU A 115 5.57 10.51 -3.14
C LEU A 115 6.35 11.57 -2.36
N THR A 116 7.34 11.18 -1.55
CA THR A 116 8.18 12.15 -0.84
C THR A 116 9.04 12.98 -1.78
N ALA A 117 9.52 12.40 -2.88
CA ALA A 117 10.27 13.12 -3.90
C ALA A 117 9.38 14.11 -4.67
N GLU A 118 8.16 13.70 -5.04
CA GLU A 118 7.16 14.55 -5.71
C GLU A 118 6.72 15.72 -4.81
N ILE A 119 6.50 15.49 -3.52
CA ILE A 119 6.17 16.56 -2.56
C ILE A 119 7.36 17.52 -2.38
N MET A 120 8.60 17.01 -2.39
CA MET A 120 9.80 17.85 -2.34
C MET A 120 10.02 18.66 -3.63
N GLU A 121 9.61 18.14 -4.80
CA GLU A 121 9.64 18.87 -6.06
C GLU A 121 8.52 19.92 -6.16
N ASP A 122 7.30 19.62 -5.69
CA ASP A 122 6.16 20.55 -5.69
C ASP A 122 6.30 21.67 -4.65
N ALA A 123 6.88 21.37 -3.48
CA ALA A 123 7.29 22.38 -2.50
C ALA A 123 8.46 23.26 -3.01
N GLY A 124 9.09 22.91 -4.14
CA GLY A 124 10.16 23.67 -4.78
C GLY A 124 9.71 24.94 -5.51
N ALA A 125 8.40 25.21 -5.63
CA ALA A 125 7.89 26.41 -6.30
C ALA A 125 7.52 27.57 -5.33
N GLY A 126 7.68 27.39 -4.03
CA GLY A 126 7.53 28.51 -3.11
C GLY A 126 7.63 28.11 -1.65
N GLU A 127 8.85 28.11 -1.10
CA GLU A 127 9.03 28.54 0.28
C GLU A 127 10.50 28.91 0.54
N GLN A 128 10.65 30.12 1.06
CA GLN A 128 11.88 30.68 1.57
C GLN A 128 12.44 29.72 2.61
N GLY A 129 13.71 29.35 2.45
CA GLY A 129 14.40 28.46 3.35
C GLY A 129 14.29 28.93 4.79
N VAL A 130 13.49 28.22 5.60
CA VAL A 130 13.72 28.15 7.03
C VAL A 130 15.03 27.38 7.19
N GLN A 131 16.13 28.14 7.20
CA GLN A 131 17.44 27.60 7.45
C GLN A 131 17.37 26.89 8.81
N PRO A 132 17.80 25.61 8.93
CA PRO A 132 17.84 24.92 10.21
C PRO A 132 18.66 25.69 11.28
N SER A 133 19.49 26.62 10.83
CA SER A 133 20.19 27.60 11.66
C SER A 133 19.26 28.53 12.45
N ASP A 134 18.12 28.95 11.92
CA ASP A 134 17.28 29.95 12.58
C ASP A 134 16.42 29.34 13.69
N LEU A 135 15.90 28.12 13.49
CA LEU A 135 15.29 27.34 14.59
C LEU A 135 16.30 27.03 15.70
N GLN A 136 17.55 26.71 15.33
CA GLN A 136 18.61 26.46 16.31
C GLN A 136 18.97 27.72 17.09
N LYS A 137 19.09 28.87 16.42
CA LYS A 137 19.31 30.17 17.07
C LYS A 137 18.16 30.55 17.99
N GLU A 138 16.91 30.33 17.57
CA GLU A 138 15.74 30.63 18.41
C GLU A 138 15.73 29.75 19.67
N LEU A 139 16.06 28.47 19.53
CA LEU A 139 16.19 27.53 20.63
C LEU A 139 17.33 27.94 21.60
N GLU A 140 18.47 28.37 21.06
CA GLU A 140 19.60 28.85 21.86
C GLU A 140 19.26 30.15 22.61
N MET A 141 18.63 31.11 21.94
CA MET A 141 18.16 32.38 22.53
C MET A 141 17.13 32.12 23.65
N ALA A 142 16.18 31.21 23.43
CA ALA A 142 15.20 30.83 24.44
C ALA A 142 15.88 30.21 25.68
N ARG A 143 16.86 29.32 25.48
CA ARG A 143 17.65 28.73 26.58
C ARG A 143 18.45 29.78 27.35
N LEU A 144 19.08 30.71 26.63
CA LEU A 144 19.84 31.81 27.23
C LEU A 144 18.93 32.70 28.08
N LYS A 145 17.75 33.04 27.57
CA LYS A 145 16.74 33.83 28.28
C LYS A 145 16.26 33.14 29.56
N ILE A 146 15.98 31.83 29.50
CA ILE A 146 15.60 31.04 30.68
C ILE A 146 16.70 31.09 31.74
N ARG A 147 17.95 30.84 31.35
CA ARG A 147 19.09 30.89 32.28
C ARG A 147 19.27 32.27 32.90
N ALA A 148 19.16 33.34 32.11
CA ALA A 148 19.28 34.70 32.62
C ALA A 148 18.18 35.03 33.65
N LEU A 149 16.94 34.58 33.39
CA LEU A 149 15.83 34.74 34.32
C LEU A 149 16.04 33.94 35.61
N GLU A 150 16.54 32.70 35.53
CA GLU A 150 16.90 31.90 36.71
C GLU A 150 17.95 32.60 37.58
N ILE A 151 19.01 33.12 36.96
CA ILE A 151 20.06 33.87 37.68
C ILE A 151 19.49 35.13 38.33
N MET A 152 18.58 35.84 37.65
CA MET A 152 17.93 37.03 38.21
C MET A 152 17.07 36.68 39.43
N VAL A 153 16.41 35.53 39.42
CA VAL A 153 15.66 35.00 40.57
C VAL A 153 16.60 34.71 41.75
N ASP A 154 17.79 34.15 41.50
CA ASP A 154 18.78 33.88 42.54
C ASP A 154 19.34 35.19 43.14
N ILE A 155 19.68 36.17 42.29
CA ILE A 155 20.13 37.49 42.74
C ILE A 155 19.04 38.17 43.58
N ALA A 156 17.78 38.14 43.12
CA ALA A 156 16.66 38.72 43.85
C ALA A 156 16.45 38.02 45.21
N SER A 157 16.56 36.69 45.26
CA SER A 157 16.44 35.93 46.51
C SER A 157 17.54 36.31 47.52
N GLY A 158 18.76 36.54 47.04
CA GLY A 158 19.87 37.01 47.87
C GLY A 158 19.71 38.44 48.39
N GLN A 159 19.29 39.38 47.52
CA GLN A 159 19.14 40.81 47.88
C GLN A 159 17.98 41.05 48.84
N PHE A 160 16.83 40.40 48.61
CA PHE A 160 15.63 40.63 49.41
C PHE A 160 15.50 39.66 50.59
N LYS A 161 16.37 38.66 50.74
CA LYS A 161 16.29 37.59 51.75
C LYS A 161 14.92 36.90 51.82
N VAL A 162 14.18 36.91 50.71
CA VAL A 162 12.92 36.19 50.53
C VAL A 162 13.19 35.04 49.56
N ASP A 163 12.74 33.83 49.90
CA ASP A 163 12.92 32.64 49.07
C ASP A 163 11.85 32.65 47.97
N ILE A 164 12.18 33.18 46.79
CA ILE A 164 11.23 33.38 45.67
C ILE A 164 10.96 32.06 44.92
N ARG A 165 11.80 31.05 45.10
CA ARG A 165 11.68 29.77 44.42
C ARG A 165 10.58 28.91 45.04
N LYS A 166 9.66 28.41 44.21
CA LYS A 166 8.64 27.44 44.63
C LYS A 166 9.29 26.11 45.03
N LYS A 167 9.15 25.71 46.30
CA LYS A 167 9.53 24.36 46.79
C LYS A 167 8.38 23.39 46.51
N PHE A 168 8.59 22.43 45.62
CA PHE A 168 7.63 21.36 45.40
C PHE A 168 7.66 20.40 46.60
N GLY A 169 6.62 20.44 47.42
CA GLY A 169 6.42 19.45 48.48
C GLY A 169 5.42 19.87 49.54
N ALA A 170 4.20 19.35 49.44
CA ALA A 170 3.44 18.93 50.60
C ALA A 170 2.84 17.56 50.27
N LYS A 171 3.38 16.51 50.90
CA LYS A 171 2.79 15.17 50.92
C LYS A 171 1.42 15.28 51.60
N GLN A 172 0.36 14.83 50.94
CA GLN A 172 -0.85 14.34 51.62
C GLN A 172 -0.78 12.82 51.68
#